data_AF-A0A9X3ES22-F1
#
_entry.id   AF-A0A9X3ES22-F1
#
_cell.length_a   1.000
_cell.length_b   1.000
_cell.length_c   1.000
_cell.angle_alpha   90.00
_cell.angle_beta   90.00
_cell.angle_gamma   90.00
#
_symmetry.space_group_name_H-M   'P 1'
#
loop_
_entity.id
_entity.type
_entity.pdbx_description
1 polymer ?
#
loop_
_entity_poly.entity_id
_entity_poly.type
_entity_poly.pdbx_seq_one_letter_code
_entity_poly.pdbx_strand_id
1 'polypeptide(L)'
;MPGTALRTLAHHIDIEWLTEAHRMTRKDAAPGVDGVTAEAYERDLEGNLERLLGSAKTGLYRAPPVRRVEIPKGDGKTRPLGIPTHEDKVLQRAVAMVLEPLYETEFYDFSYGFRPGAPRIKRWRRCGGA
;
A
#
# COMPACT_ATOMS: atom_id res chain seq x y z
N MET A 1 11.45 11.27 -21.78
CA MET A 1 10.47 12.22 -22.37
C MET A 1 9.81 12.98 -21.22
N PRO A 2 10.30 14.17 -20.80
CA PRO A 2 9.69 14.92 -19.70
C PRO A 2 8.52 15.77 -20.24
N GLY A 3 7.31 15.59 -19.72
CA GLY A 3 6.18 16.47 -20.04
C GLY A 3 4.80 15.81 -20.13
N THR A 4 4.69 14.48 -20.15
CA THR A 4 3.39 13.82 -20.14
C THR A 4 2.93 13.65 -18.69
N ALA A 5 2.10 14.56 -18.20
CA ALA A 5 1.34 14.29 -16.98
C ALA A 5 0.56 12.99 -17.18
N LEU A 6 0.70 12.02 -16.27
CA LEU A 6 -0.08 10.79 -16.25
C LEU A 6 -1.53 11.16 -15.91
N ARG A 7 -2.34 11.47 -16.91
CA ARG A 7 -3.65 12.12 -16.70
C ARG A 7 -4.70 11.17 -16.13
N THR A 8 -4.61 9.85 -16.36
CA THR A 8 -5.63 8.90 -15.86
C THR A 8 -5.09 7.48 -15.68
N LEU A 9 -4.50 7.19 -14.51
CA LEU A 9 -4.13 5.82 -14.10
C LEU A 9 -5.32 5.00 -13.59
N ALA A 10 -6.45 5.66 -13.32
CA ALA A 10 -7.65 5.05 -12.76
C ALA A 10 -8.27 3.96 -13.67
N HIS A 11 -8.05 4.01 -14.99
CA HIS A 11 -8.58 3.01 -15.91
C HIS A 11 -7.87 1.65 -15.79
N HIS A 12 -6.68 1.60 -15.18
CA HIS A 12 -5.97 0.35 -14.92
C HIS A 12 -6.42 -0.34 -13.63
N ILE A 13 -7.24 0.32 -12.81
CA ILE A 13 -7.81 -0.27 -11.60
C ILE A 13 -9.17 -0.86 -11.98
N ASP A 14 -9.18 -2.15 -12.27
CA ASP A 14 -10.37 -2.97 -12.49
C ASP A 14 -10.56 -4.03 -11.39
N ILE A 15 -11.57 -4.88 -11.54
CA ILE A 15 -11.91 -5.89 -10.53
C ILE A 15 -10.81 -6.95 -10.40
N GLU A 16 -10.19 -7.35 -11.51
CA GLU A 16 -9.08 -8.29 -11.54
C GLU A 16 -7.85 -7.70 -10.84
N TRP A 17 -7.58 -6.41 -11.07
CA TRP A 17 -6.48 -5.68 -10.44
C TRP A 17 -6.68 -5.54 -8.93
N LEU A 18 -7.90 -5.24 -8.49
CA LEU A 18 -8.25 -5.20 -7.06
C LEU A 18 -8.18 -6.60 -6.42
N THR A 19 -8.54 -7.64 -7.16
CA THR A 19 -8.44 -9.03 -6.71
C THR A 19 -6.98 -9.44 -6.51
N GLU A 20 -6.10 -9.10 -7.44
CA GLU A 20 -4.67 -9.35 -7.30
C GLU A 20 -4.07 -8.49 -6.18
N ALA A 21 -4.48 -7.23 -6.05
CA ALA A 21 -4.07 -6.39 -4.93
C ALA A 21 -4.49 -6.98 -3.57
N HIS A 22 -5.70 -7.53 -3.46
CA HIS A 22 -6.16 -8.26 -2.27
C HIS A 22 -5.31 -9.50 -2.01
N ARG A 23 -5.00 -10.29 -3.04
CA ARG A 23 -4.14 -11.47 -2.93
C ARG A 23 -2.72 -11.12 -2.42
N MET A 24 -2.15 -10.01 -2.88
CA MET A 24 -0.84 -9.52 -2.43
C MET A 24 -0.90 -8.85 -1.05
N THR A 25 -2.08 -8.50 -0.56
CA THR A 25 -2.26 -7.85 0.74
C THR A 25 -2.07 -8.88 1.86
N ARG A 26 -1.33 -8.47 2.89
CA ARG A 26 -1.08 -9.31 4.08
C ARG A 26 -2.37 -9.56 4.86
N LYS A 27 -2.78 -10.83 4.96
CA LYS A 27 -3.99 -11.27 5.66
C LYS A 27 -3.84 -11.32 7.17
N ASP A 28 -2.61 -11.43 7.67
CA ASP A 28 -2.25 -11.42 9.10
C ASP A 28 -2.23 -10.01 9.71
N ALA A 29 -2.54 -8.98 8.92
CA ALA A 29 -2.51 -7.60 9.38
C ALA A 29 -3.68 -7.31 10.32
N ALA A 30 -3.39 -6.65 11.44
CA ALA A 30 -4.42 -6.25 12.39
C ALA A 30 -5.54 -5.41 11.73
N PRO A 31 -6.80 -5.57 12.16
CA PRO A 31 -7.93 -4.85 11.60
C PRO A 31 -7.83 -3.35 11.88
N GLY A 32 -8.47 -2.57 11.01
CA GLY A 32 -8.53 -1.11 11.13
C GLY A 32 -9.53 -0.66 12.20
N VAL A 33 -10.06 0.54 12.01
CA VAL A 33 -11.12 1.12 12.87
C VAL A 33 -12.44 0.34 12.79
N ASP A 34 -12.70 -0.29 11.64
CA ASP A 34 -13.89 -1.06 11.32
C ASP A 34 -13.92 -2.45 11.97
N GLY A 35 -12.78 -2.93 12.49
CA GLY A 35 -12.69 -4.27 13.09
C GLY A 35 -12.77 -5.42 12.07
N VAL A 36 -12.86 -5.14 10.77
CA VAL A 36 -13.01 -6.16 9.73
C VAL A 36 -11.65 -6.81 9.48
N THR A 37 -11.58 -8.13 9.69
CA THR A 37 -10.40 -8.93 9.37
C THR A 37 -10.38 -9.34 7.90
N ALA A 38 -9.22 -9.79 7.41
CA ALA A 38 -9.10 -10.27 6.04
C ALA A 38 -10.06 -11.46 5.77
N GLU A 39 -10.20 -12.37 6.73
CA GLU A 39 -11.11 -13.52 6.64
C GLU A 39 -12.58 -13.07 6.60
N ALA A 40 -12.94 -12.07 7.40
CA ALA A 40 -14.29 -11.52 7.41
C ALA A 40 -14.64 -10.82 6.09
N TYR A 41 -13.65 -10.14 5.48
CA TYR A 41 -13.76 -9.49 4.17
C TYR A 41 -13.88 -10.51 3.03
N GLU A 42 -13.15 -11.62 3.11
CA GLU A 42 -13.15 -12.69 2.10
C GLU A 42 -14.47 -13.47 2.02
N ARG A 43 -15.35 -13.37 3.02
CA ARG A 43 -16.68 -14.02 2.98
C ARG A 43 -17.56 -13.52 1.83
N ASP A 44 -17.37 -12.27 1.43
CA ASP A 44 -18.03 -11.66 0.28
C ASP A 44 -17.00 -10.82 -0.49
N LEU A 45 -15.95 -11.50 -0.97
CA LEU A 45 -14.83 -10.81 -1.61
C LEU A 45 -15.28 -10.03 -2.84
N GLU A 46 -16.04 -10.67 -3.73
CA GLU A 46 -16.49 -10.08 -4.99
C GLU A 46 -17.37 -8.85 -4.75
N GLY A 47 -18.42 -8.96 -3.92
CA GLY A 47 -19.30 -7.84 -3.61
C GLY A 47 -18.58 -6.67 -2.93
N ASN A 48 -17.62 -6.96 -2.03
CA ASN A 48 -16.81 -5.92 -1.41
C ASN A 48 -15.90 -5.22 -2.42
N LEU A 49 -15.25 -5.96 -3.32
CA LEU A 49 -14.37 -5.38 -4.35
C LEU A 49 -15.16 -4.59 -5.41
N GLU A 50 -16.34 -5.04 -5.81
CA GLU A 50 -17.21 -4.31 -6.73
C GLU A 50 -17.65 -2.97 -6.14
N ARG A 51 -18.06 -2.96 -4.87
CA ARG A 51 -18.44 -1.73 -4.15
C ARG A 51 -17.25 -0.77 -4.03
N LEU A 52 -16.07 -1.30 -3.71
CA LEU A 52 -14.83 -0.52 -3.66
C LEU A 52 -14.51 0.09 -5.02
N LEU A 53 -14.56 -0.72 -6.09
CA LEU A 53 -14.30 -0.28 -7.46
C LEU A 53 -15.27 0.81 -7.91
N GLY A 54 -16.57 0.62 -7.66
CA GLY A 54 -17.60 1.61 -7.96
C GLY A 54 -17.37 2.93 -7.23
N SER A 55 -17.05 2.87 -5.94
CA SER A 55 -16.77 4.05 -5.12
C SER A 55 -15.49 4.76 -5.57
N ALA A 56 -14.44 4.02 -5.92
CA ALA A 56 -13.18 4.55 -6.41
C ALA A 56 -13.35 5.23 -7.78
N LYS A 57 -14.07 4.61 -8.72
CA LYS A 57 -14.31 5.15 -10.07
C LYS A 57 -15.20 6.38 -10.08
N THR A 58 -16.17 6.44 -9.17
CA THR A 58 -17.07 7.61 -9.02
C THR A 58 -16.42 8.76 -8.25
N GLY A 59 -15.23 8.54 -7.65
CA GLY A 59 -14.58 9.54 -6.79
C GLY A 59 -15.28 9.75 -5.45
N LEU A 60 -16.26 8.91 -5.11
CA LEU A 60 -17.01 8.97 -3.85
C LEU A 60 -16.35 8.16 -2.73
N TYR A 61 -15.29 7.41 -3.03
CA TYR A 61 -14.54 6.68 -2.01
C TYR A 61 -13.94 7.65 -0.99
N ARG A 62 -14.34 7.47 0.27
CA ARG A 62 -13.82 8.24 1.41
C ARG A 62 -13.07 7.31 2.34
N ALA A 63 -11.75 7.45 2.36
CA ALA A 63 -10.89 6.62 3.19
C ALA A 63 -11.30 6.73 4.67
N PRO A 64 -11.56 5.61 5.36
CA PRO A 64 -11.91 5.61 6.77
C PRO A 64 -10.71 6.06 7.64
N PRO A 65 -10.97 6.57 8.85
CA PRO A 65 -9.90 7.00 9.74
C PRO A 65 -9.00 5.82 10.13
N VAL A 66 -7.69 6.08 10.18
CA VAL A 66 -6.69 5.06 10.50
C VAL A 66 -6.65 4.79 12.01
N ARG A 67 -6.69 3.52 12.43
CA ARG A 67 -6.62 3.14 13.85
C ARG A 67 -5.21 3.37 14.39
N ARG A 68 -5.07 4.17 15.45
CA ARG A 68 -3.77 4.44 16.08
C ARG A 68 -3.45 3.39 17.12
N VAL A 69 -2.25 2.81 17.04
CA VAL A 69 -1.69 1.89 18.04
C VAL A 69 -0.31 2.36 18.43
N GLU A 70 -0.01 2.38 19.72
CA GLU A 70 1.31 2.72 20.22
C GLU A 70 2.17 1.47 20.34
N ILE A 71 3.28 1.42 19.59
CA ILE A 71 4.24 0.32 19.67
C ILE A 71 5.42 0.78 20.53
N PRO A 72 5.80 0.02 21.58
CA PRO A 72 6.93 0.38 22.43
C PRO A 72 8.25 0.32 21.65
N LYS A 73 9.10 1.32 21.82
CA LYS A 73 10.50 1.31 21.42
C LYS A 73 11.35 1.01 22.67
N GLY A 74 12.49 0.35 22.48
CA GLY A 74 13.42 -0.04 23.57
C GLY A 74 13.90 1.08 24.50
N ASP A 75 13.66 2.36 24.18
CA ASP A 75 14.08 3.52 24.98
C ASP A 75 12.91 4.17 25.77
N GLY A 76 11.81 3.44 26.02
CA GLY A 76 10.63 3.97 26.72
C GLY A 76 9.75 4.94 25.91
N LYS A 77 10.11 5.18 24.65
CA LYS A 77 9.33 5.99 23.69
C LYS A 77 8.37 5.08 22.91
N THR A 78 7.21 5.57 22.53
CA THR A 78 6.29 4.85 21.63
C THR A 78 6.46 5.33 20.19
N ARG A 79 6.12 4.45 19.23
CA ARG A 79 5.91 4.81 17.82
C ARG A 79 4.41 4.69 17.54
N PRO A 80 3.71 5.78 17.22
CA PRO A 80 2.34 5.67 16.78
C PRO A 80 2.32 5.00 15.40
N LEU A 81 1.67 3.84 15.32
CA LEU A 81 1.40 3.14 14.08
C LEU A 81 -0.05 3.41 13.68
N GLY A 82 -0.23 3.79 12.42
CA GLY A 82 -1.55 3.86 11.82
C GLY A 82 -1.89 2.52 11.14
N ILE A 83 -2.97 1.90 11.57
CA ILE A 83 -3.51 0.66 10.99
C ILE A 83 -4.75 1.02 10.15
N PRO A 84 -4.62 1.07 8.81
CA PRO A 84 -5.76 1.29 7.92
C PRO A 84 -6.72 0.08 7.93
N THR A 85 -7.93 0.27 7.40
CA THR A 85 -8.90 -0.82 7.19
C THR A 85 -8.41 -1.79 6.13
N HIS A 86 -8.97 -3.00 6.10
CA HIS A 86 -8.57 -3.98 5.09
C HIS A 86 -8.86 -3.48 3.67
N GLU A 87 -10.04 -2.92 3.46
CA GLU A 87 -10.45 -2.31 2.19
C GLU A 87 -9.48 -1.21 1.72
N ASP A 88 -9.04 -0.35 2.64
CA ASP A 88 -8.10 0.72 2.33
C ASP A 88 -6.69 0.18 2.02
N LYS A 89 -6.25 -0.90 2.68
CA LYS A 89 -4.98 -1.58 2.33
C LYS A 89 -5.03 -2.14 0.90
N VAL A 90 -6.15 -2.74 0.50
CA VAL A 90 -6.32 -3.28 -0.86
C VAL A 90 -6.25 -2.15 -1.89
N LEU A 91 -6.97 -1.04 -1.66
CA LEU A 91 -6.94 0.09 -2.58
C LEU A 91 -5.55 0.74 -2.65
N GLN A 92 -4.89 0.95 -1.51
CA GLN A 92 -3.52 1.47 -1.48
C GLN A 92 -2.55 0.54 -2.23
N ARG A 93 -2.70 -0.77 -2.09
CA ARG A 93 -1.87 -1.75 -2.81
C ARG A 93 -2.13 -1.70 -4.31
N ALA A 94 -3.40 -1.63 -4.73
CA ALA A 94 -3.77 -1.50 -6.13
C ALA A 94 -3.16 -0.25 -6.78
N VAL A 95 -3.23 0.89 -6.09
CA VAL A 95 -2.60 2.15 -6.54
C VAL A 95 -1.08 2.00 -6.58
N ALA A 96 -0.46 1.41 -5.56
CA ALA A 96 0.98 1.18 -5.53
C ALA A 96 1.44 0.30 -6.71
N MET A 97 0.73 -0.78 -7.02
CA MET A 97 1.07 -1.66 -8.15
C MET A 97 1.03 -0.94 -9.51
N VAL A 98 0.18 0.08 -9.67
CA VAL A 98 0.14 0.89 -10.90
C VAL A 98 1.30 1.89 -10.94
N LEU A 99 1.66 2.46 -9.80
CA LEU A 99 2.71 3.48 -9.68
C LEU A 99 4.12 2.89 -9.67
N GLU A 100 4.32 1.72 -9.06
CA GLU A 100 5.59 1.00 -8.96
C GLU A 100 6.35 0.92 -10.31
N PRO A 101 5.76 0.40 -11.42
CA PRO A 101 6.47 0.29 -12.70
C PRO A 101 6.81 1.65 -13.32
N LEU A 102 6.04 2.70 -13.01
CA LEU A 102 6.26 4.04 -13.53
C LEU A 102 7.40 4.76 -12.80
N TYR A 103 7.50 4.56 -11.48
CA TYR A 103 8.56 5.17 -10.69
C TYR A 103 9.86 4.39 -10.74
N GLU A 104 9.81 3.07 -10.94
CA GLU A 104 11.03 2.25 -11.05
C GLU A 104 11.92 2.67 -12.22
N THR A 105 11.34 3.22 -13.30
CA THR A 105 12.10 3.76 -14.44
C THR A 105 12.77 5.10 -14.15
N GLU A 106 12.31 5.84 -13.14
CA GLU A 106 12.80 7.17 -12.79
C GLU A 106 13.68 7.17 -11.51
N PHE A 107 13.67 6.07 -10.74
CA PHE A 107 14.47 5.97 -9.52
C PHE A 107 15.96 5.78 -9.83
N TYR A 108 16.80 6.57 -9.14
CA TYR A 108 18.25 6.39 -9.16
C TYR A 108 18.68 5.05 -8.54
N ASP A 109 19.79 4.49 -9.04
CA ASP A 109 20.36 3.21 -8.56
C ASP A 109 20.72 3.21 -7.06
N PHE A 110 20.98 4.38 -6.47
CA PHE A 110 21.28 4.52 -5.04
C PHE A 110 20.03 4.71 -4.15
N SER A 111 18.83 4.60 -4.70
CA SER A 111 17.59 4.55 -3.92
C SER A 111 17.31 3.11 -3.49
N TYR A 112 17.39 2.81 -2.19
CA TYR A 112 17.25 1.45 -1.64
C TYR A 112 15.98 1.25 -0.80
N GLY A 113 15.22 2.30 -0.50
CA GLY A 113 14.06 2.24 0.39
C GLY A 113 12.82 1.72 -0.35
N PHE A 114 12.19 0.67 0.19
CA PHE A 114 10.87 0.18 -0.24
C PHE A 114 10.73 -0.17 -1.74
N ARG A 115 11.83 -0.55 -2.40
CA ARG A 115 11.84 -1.01 -3.79
C ARG A 115 11.79 -2.54 -3.89
N PRO A 116 11.04 -3.10 -4.84
CA PRO A 116 11.06 -4.53 -5.10
C PRO A 116 12.46 -4.97 -5.56
N GLY A 117 13.07 -5.92 -4.86
CA GLY A 117 14.41 -6.45 -5.19
C GLY A 117 15.60 -5.62 -4.70
N ALA A 118 15.41 -4.42 -4.15
CA ALA A 118 16.50 -3.64 -3.58
C ALA A 118 16.94 -4.22 -2.21
N PRO A 119 18.25 -4.39 -1.98
CA PRO A 119 18.74 -4.89 -0.71
C PRO A 119 18.41 -3.90 0.41
N ARG A 120 17.76 -4.38 1.48
CA ARG A 120 17.60 -3.62 2.73
C ARG A 120 19.00 -3.17 3.15
N ILE A 121 19.21 -1.86 3.31
CA ILE A 121 20.54 -1.29 3.62
C ILE A 121 21.12 -2.01 4.85
N LYS A 122 21.99 -2.99 4.62
CA LYS A 122 22.76 -3.63 5.68
C LYS A 122 23.93 -2.72 5.87
N ARG A 123 23.85 -1.87 6.91
CA ARG A 123 24.97 -1.20 7.60
C ARG A 123 26.15 -0.89 6.67
N TRP A 124 26.28 0.37 6.24
CA TRP A 124 27.47 0.91 5.57
C TRP A 124 28.75 0.26 6.12
N ARG A 125 29.33 -0.67 5.36
CA ARG A 125 30.71 -1.12 5.58
C ARG A 125 31.57 -0.34 4.59
N ARG A 126 32.40 0.55 5.14
CA ARG A 126 33.52 1.28 4.53
C ARG A 126 33.14 2.32 3.47
N CYS A 127 33.07 3.57 3.89
CA CYS A 127 33.95 4.57 3.29
C CYS A 127 35.20 4.62 4.19
N GLY A 128 36.23 3.88 3.80
CA GLY A 128 37.59 4.10 4.28
C GLY A 128 38.38 4.68 3.12
N GLY A 129 39.03 5.82 3.36
CA GLY A 129 40.04 6.42 2.48
C GLY A 129 39.60 7.70 1.79
N ALA A 130 39.81 8.83 2.46
CA ALA A 130 40.88 9.79 2.16
C ALA A 130 40.99 10.79 3.33
#